data_AF-A0A969RAF5-F1
#
_entry.id   AF-A0A969RAF5-F1
#
_cell.length_a   1.000
_cell.length_b   1.000
_cell.length_c   1.000
_cell.angle_alpha   90.00
_cell.angle_beta   90.00
_cell.angle_gamma   90.00
#
_symmetry.space_group_name_H-M   'P 1'
#
loop_
_entity.id
_entity.type
_entity.pdbx_description
1 polymer ?
#
loop_
_entity_poly.entity_id
_entity_poly.type
_entity_poly.pdbx_seq_one_letter_code
_entity_poly.pdbx_strand_id
1 'polypeptide(L)'
;MRNPPQPMPEEFWGITDRYPTAPQWRFAALPAAELTEAFTGRMVPFLEMPEAYLPIELGIASTTPIPGVVIDGGRRSLPLSQWLQSAQPVMLKHIAGAPDGLILAAGDLDRWIVATFDDAEVRSAAQLYEQRKQASQGLHFLLVQPDDSGMTYTGFWLLRDRDQGSKSV
;
A
#
# COMPACT_ATOMS: atom_id res chain seq x y z
N MET A 1 -19.01 -12.96 6.31
CA MET A 1 -18.17 -13.44 5.20
C MET A 1 -17.59 -12.20 4.52
N ARG A 2 -16.28 -12.13 4.23
CA ARG A 2 -15.67 -10.97 3.52
C ARG A 2 -15.99 -11.05 2.01
N ASN A 3 -16.38 -9.95 1.35
CA ASN A 3 -16.75 -9.94 -0.07
C ASN A 3 -15.59 -10.46 -0.94
N PRO A 4 -15.82 -11.24 -2.02
CA PRO A 4 -14.73 -11.69 -2.89
C PRO A 4 -13.97 -10.48 -3.47
N PRO A 5 -12.63 -10.53 -3.65
CA PRO A 5 -11.89 -9.43 -4.23
C PRO A 5 -12.41 -9.08 -5.63
N GLN A 6 -12.77 -7.82 -5.84
CA GLN A 6 -13.21 -7.26 -7.11
C GLN A 6 -12.02 -6.63 -7.84
N PRO A 7 -12.04 -6.43 -9.17
CA PRO A 7 -11.07 -5.55 -9.81
C PRO A 7 -11.19 -4.13 -9.26
N MET A 8 -10.10 -3.36 -9.31
CA MET A 8 -10.15 -1.90 -9.17
C MET A 8 -11.18 -1.29 -10.16
N PRO A 9 -11.73 -0.09 -9.89
CA PRO A 9 -12.55 0.64 -10.86
C PRO A 9 -11.85 0.80 -12.23
N GLU A 10 -12.61 0.74 -13.32
CA GLU A 10 -12.08 0.68 -14.69
C GLU A 10 -11.24 1.93 -15.04
N GLU A 11 -11.57 3.08 -14.47
CA GLU A 11 -10.85 4.35 -14.63
C GLU A 11 -9.41 4.33 -14.07
N PHE A 12 -9.06 3.33 -13.25
CA PHE A 12 -7.72 3.12 -12.70
C PHE A 12 -6.98 1.94 -13.35
N TRP A 13 -7.60 1.23 -14.29
CA TRP A 13 -6.91 0.21 -15.07
C TRP A 13 -5.76 0.83 -15.88
N GLY A 14 -4.68 0.07 -15.99
CA GLY A 14 -3.39 0.51 -16.52
C GLY A 14 -2.57 1.41 -15.59
N ILE A 15 -3.05 1.72 -14.38
CA ILE A 15 -2.16 2.16 -13.29
C ILE A 15 -1.66 0.91 -12.53
N THR A 16 -2.59 0.04 -12.13
CA THR A 16 -2.31 -1.06 -11.19
C THR A 16 -2.36 -2.46 -11.84
N ASP A 17 -3.34 -2.70 -12.72
CA ASP A 17 -3.54 -3.88 -13.59
C ASP A 17 -4.22 -3.35 -14.88
N ARG A 18 -4.08 -3.84 -16.12
CA ARG A 18 -3.66 -5.17 -16.59
C ARG A 18 -3.00 -5.24 -17.98
N TYR A 19 -3.05 -4.17 -18.79
CA TYR A 19 -2.27 -4.04 -20.05
C TYR A 19 -1.87 -2.58 -20.29
N PRO A 20 -0.71 -2.16 -19.79
CA PRO A 20 0.16 -1.20 -20.47
C PRO A 20 1.61 -1.70 -20.53
N THR A 21 2.49 -0.96 -21.21
CA THR A 21 3.89 -1.36 -21.48
C THR A 21 4.78 -1.55 -20.24
N ALA A 22 4.37 -1.03 -19.07
CA ALA A 22 5.01 -1.26 -17.78
C ALA A 22 4.02 -1.03 -16.62
N PRO A 23 4.10 -1.78 -15.50
CA PRO A 23 3.30 -1.49 -14.31
C PRO A 23 3.62 -0.09 -13.75
N GLN A 24 2.59 0.65 -13.30
CA GLN A 24 2.75 1.96 -12.65
C GLN A 24 2.61 1.82 -11.13
N TRP A 25 3.18 0.75 -10.58
CA TRP A 25 3.24 0.51 -9.15
C TRP A 25 4.45 -0.36 -8.80
N ARG A 26 4.89 -0.31 -7.54
CA ARG A 26 6.02 -1.10 -7.04
C ARG A 26 5.96 -1.30 -5.53
N PHE A 27 6.57 -2.37 -5.06
CA PHE A 27 6.91 -2.51 -3.64
C PHE A 27 8.06 -1.57 -3.27
N ALA A 28 8.01 -1.01 -2.07
CA ALA A 28 9.05 -0.18 -1.49
C ALA A 28 9.24 -0.53 0.00
N ALA A 29 10.27 0.03 0.62
CA ALA A 29 10.37 0.13 2.06
C ALA A 29 11.13 1.39 2.44
N LEU A 30 10.76 1.99 3.57
CA LEU A 30 11.42 3.14 4.16
C LEU A 30 11.75 2.81 5.63
N PRO A 31 12.92 3.20 6.16
CA PRO A 31 13.16 3.17 7.60
C PRO A 31 12.07 3.93 8.37
N ALA A 32 11.70 3.43 9.54
CA ALA A 32 10.63 4.00 10.37
C ALA A 32 10.81 5.50 10.68
N ALA A 33 12.04 5.97 10.91
CA ALA A 33 12.33 7.39 11.07
C ALA A 33 12.12 8.17 9.76
N GLU A 34 12.74 7.73 8.66
CA GLU A 34 12.61 8.37 7.35
C GLU A 34 11.15 8.46 6.88
N LEU A 35 10.32 7.44 7.13
CA LEU A 35 8.89 7.47 6.84
C LEU A 35 8.19 8.57 7.65
N THR A 36 8.48 8.68 8.94
CA THR A 36 7.85 9.69 9.81
C THR A 36 8.28 11.10 9.38
N GLU A 37 9.58 11.31 9.13
CA GLU A 37 10.16 12.57 8.67
C GLU A 37 9.69 12.97 7.25
N ALA A 38 9.47 12.00 6.36
CA ALA A 38 9.06 12.26 4.99
C ALA A 38 7.63 12.82 4.88
N PHE A 39 6.74 12.49 5.82
CA PHE A 39 5.32 12.87 5.73
C PHE A 39 4.85 13.80 6.86
N THR A 40 5.53 13.86 8.00
CA THR A 40 5.19 14.81 9.08
C THR A 40 5.41 16.26 8.62
N GLY A 41 4.38 17.10 8.76
CA GLY A 41 4.44 18.52 8.40
C GLY A 41 4.45 18.82 6.89
N ARG A 42 4.32 17.81 6.01
CA ARG A 42 4.15 18.04 4.56
C ARG A 42 2.69 18.31 4.18
N MET A 43 2.51 19.18 3.19
CA MET A 43 1.22 19.38 2.53
C MET A 43 1.00 18.30 1.46
N VAL A 44 0.61 17.09 1.88
CA VAL A 44 0.11 16.05 0.98
C VAL A 44 -1.43 16.15 0.92
N PRO A 45 -2.07 16.18 -0.27
CA PRO A 45 -3.52 16.40 -0.39
C PRO A 45 -4.38 15.39 0.38
N PHE A 46 -3.96 14.13 0.45
CA PHE A 46 -4.56 13.09 1.28
C PHE A 46 -3.48 12.50 2.19
N LEU A 47 -3.54 12.78 3.48
CA LEU A 47 -2.56 12.31 4.46
C LEU A 47 -3.27 11.62 5.62
N GLU A 48 -3.33 10.30 5.56
CA GLU A 48 -3.88 9.45 6.62
C GLU A 48 -2.73 8.79 7.38
N MET A 49 -2.31 9.44 8.47
CA MET A 49 -1.26 8.94 9.34
C MET A 49 -1.71 9.00 10.81
N PRO A 50 -2.53 8.03 11.27
CA PRO A 50 -3.04 8.02 12.64
C PRO A 50 -1.89 7.97 13.66
N GLU A 51 -1.96 8.80 14.69
CA GLU A 51 -0.92 8.91 15.73
C GLU A 51 -0.62 7.53 16.36
N ALA A 52 -1.66 6.75 16.67
CA ALA A 52 -1.56 5.39 17.20
C ALA A 52 -0.91 4.34 16.25
N TYR A 53 -0.61 4.71 15.00
CA TYR A 53 0.14 3.88 14.05
C TYR A 53 1.57 4.39 13.80
N LEU A 54 1.95 5.55 14.34
CA LEU A 54 3.32 6.06 14.21
C LEU A 54 4.32 5.03 14.77
N PRO A 55 5.47 4.80 14.11
CA PRO A 55 6.40 3.76 14.53
C PRO A 55 6.88 3.89 15.99
N ILE A 56 7.01 5.13 16.49
CA ILE A 56 7.39 5.43 17.87
C ILE A 56 6.33 4.93 18.89
N GLU A 57 5.05 5.17 18.64
CA GLU A 57 3.92 4.71 19.48
C GLU A 57 3.79 3.18 19.49
N LEU A 58 4.32 2.53 18.46
CA LEU A 58 4.35 1.06 18.34
C LEU A 58 5.64 0.42 18.90
N GLY A 59 6.59 1.23 19.39
CA GLY A 59 7.89 0.74 19.84
C GLY A 59 8.73 0.12 18.72
N ILE A 60 8.49 0.51 17.46
CA ILE A 60 9.25 0.04 16.30
C ILE A 60 10.55 0.85 16.20
N ALA A 61 11.68 0.17 16.04
CA ALA A 61 12.98 0.83 15.95
C ALA A 61 13.10 1.71 14.71
N SER A 62 13.76 2.86 14.84
CA SER A 62 13.93 3.88 13.78
C SER A 62 14.49 3.34 12.46
N THR A 63 15.30 2.27 12.50
CA THR A 63 15.92 1.61 11.35
C THR A 63 15.10 0.45 10.78
N THR A 64 14.00 0.05 11.42
CA THR A 64 13.14 -1.03 10.91
C THR A 64 12.53 -0.59 9.57
N PRO A 65 12.70 -1.39 8.49
CA PRO A 65 12.12 -1.07 7.20
C PRO A 65 10.62 -1.31 7.22
N ILE A 66 9.85 -0.22 7.23
CA ILE A 66 8.40 -0.25 7.02
C ILE A 66 8.16 -0.49 5.53
N PRO A 67 7.53 -1.59 5.12
CA PRO A 67 7.26 -1.85 3.72
C PRO A 67 6.06 -1.03 3.23
N GLY A 68 5.95 -0.87 1.92
CA GLY A 68 4.79 -0.22 1.34
C GLY A 68 4.63 -0.50 -0.14
N VAL A 69 3.52 -0.01 -0.68
CA VAL A 69 3.23 0.00 -2.12
C VAL A 69 3.21 1.44 -2.58
N VAL A 70 3.97 1.73 -3.62
CA VAL A 70 3.94 3.01 -4.33
C VAL A 70 3.17 2.82 -5.61
N ILE A 71 2.23 3.72 -5.91
CA ILE A 71 1.49 3.78 -7.15
C ILE A 71 1.82 5.10 -7.86
N ASP A 72 2.38 4.98 -9.05
CA ASP A 72 2.69 6.05 -9.98
C ASP A 72 1.39 6.45 -10.71
N GLY A 73 0.52 7.17 -10.01
CA GLY A 73 -0.81 7.55 -10.51
C GLY A 73 -0.79 8.47 -11.73
N GLY A 74 0.34 9.14 -12.01
CA GLY A 74 0.47 10.06 -13.13
C GLY A 74 -0.58 11.17 -13.07
N ARG A 75 -1.17 11.50 -14.22
CA ARG A 75 -2.33 12.41 -14.33
C ARG A 75 -3.59 11.93 -13.60
N ARG A 76 -3.65 10.66 -13.18
CA ARG A 76 -4.78 10.06 -12.43
C ARG A 76 -4.50 9.97 -10.93
N SER A 77 -3.38 10.49 -10.41
CA SER A 77 -3.02 10.41 -8.99
C SER A 77 -4.07 11.04 -8.07
N LEU A 78 -4.65 12.19 -8.45
CA LEU A 78 -5.65 12.90 -7.66
C LEU A 78 -7.00 12.15 -7.59
N PRO A 79 -7.65 11.75 -8.70
CA PRO A 79 -8.88 10.96 -8.63
C PRO A 79 -8.66 9.59 -7.98
N LEU A 80 -7.49 8.96 -8.18
CA LEU A 80 -7.13 7.71 -7.47
C LEU A 80 -7.06 7.94 -5.96
N SER A 81 -6.46 9.05 -5.52
CA SER A 81 -6.35 9.36 -4.08
C SER A 81 -7.70 9.72 -3.46
N GLN A 82 -8.58 10.41 -4.20
CA GLN A 82 -9.97 10.68 -3.79
C GLN A 82 -10.79 9.39 -3.64
N TRP A 83 -10.64 8.46 -4.59
CA TRP A 83 -11.28 7.15 -4.52
C TRP A 83 -10.74 6.34 -3.33
N LEU A 84 -9.42 6.27 -3.13
CA LEU A 84 -8.81 5.62 -1.97
C LEU A 84 -9.31 6.21 -0.65
N GLN A 85 -9.35 7.54 -0.52
CA GLN A 85 -9.88 8.21 0.66
C GLN A 85 -11.33 7.79 0.96
N SER A 86 -12.16 7.67 -0.08
CA SER A 86 -13.56 7.25 0.03
C SER A 86 -13.70 5.77 0.34
N ALA A 87 -12.78 4.94 -0.17
CA ALA A 87 -12.72 3.51 0.05
C ALA A 87 -12.26 3.12 1.47
N GLN A 88 -11.51 3.98 2.17
CA GLN A 88 -10.99 3.77 3.53
C GLN A 88 -10.04 2.57 3.64
N PRO A 89 -8.85 2.60 2.98
CA PRO A 89 -7.90 1.49 2.97
C PRO A 89 -7.48 1.10 4.39
N VAL A 90 -7.50 -0.20 4.67
CA VAL A 90 -7.14 -0.78 5.98
C VAL A 90 -5.83 -1.58 5.88
N MET A 91 -5.64 -2.33 4.80
CA MET A 91 -4.40 -3.09 4.58
C MET A 91 -4.18 -3.45 3.11
N LEU A 92 -2.90 -3.58 2.74
CA LEU A 92 -2.43 -4.23 1.52
C LEU A 92 -1.84 -5.60 1.85
N LYS A 93 -2.22 -6.62 1.09
CA LYS A 93 -1.83 -8.01 1.33
C LYS A 93 -1.49 -8.75 0.04
N HIS A 94 -0.34 -9.42 0.02
CA HIS A 94 0.01 -10.39 -1.00
C HIS A 94 -0.77 -11.69 -0.78
N ILE A 95 -1.38 -12.21 -1.85
CA ILE A 95 -2.00 -13.52 -1.93
C ILE A 95 -1.25 -14.33 -2.98
N ALA A 96 -0.61 -15.42 -2.57
CA ALA A 96 0.05 -16.35 -3.48
C ALA A 96 -0.98 -17.06 -4.38
N GLY A 97 -0.64 -17.24 -5.66
CA GLY A 97 -1.55 -17.79 -6.65
C GLY A 97 -0.88 -18.07 -8.00
N ALA A 98 -1.70 -18.27 -9.03
CA ALA A 98 -1.27 -18.36 -10.42
C ALA A 98 -2.26 -17.59 -11.31
N PRO A 99 -2.09 -16.27 -11.51
CA PRO A 99 -1.02 -15.40 -10.98
C PRO A 99 -1.14 -15.10 -9.47
N ASP A 100 -0.08 -14.58 -8.88
CA ASP A 100 -0.11 -13.94 -7.56
C ASP A 100 -0.93 -12.63 -7.62
N GLY A 101 -1.45 -12.18 -6.48
CA GLY A 101 -2.26 -10.96 -6.38
C GLY A 101 -1.85 -10.06 -5.21
N LEU A 102 -1.88 -8.75 -5.45
CA LEU A 102 -1.84 -7.73 -4.41
C LEU A 102 -3.27 -7.24 -4.16
N ILE A 103 -3.80 -7.47 -2.96
CA ILE A 103 -5.16 -7.13 -2.56
C ILE A 103 -5.14 -5.94 -1.60
N LEU A 104 -5.89 -4.89 -1.93
CA LEU A 104 -6.26 -3.83 -1.01
C LEU A 104 -7.55 -4.25 -0.30
N ALA A 105 -7.53 -4.31 1.03
CA ALA A 105 -8.74 -4.44 1.85
C ALA A 105 -9.06 -3.11 2.51
N ALA A 106 -10.35 -2.79 2.59
CA ALA A 106 -10.84 -1.50 3.05
C ALA A 106 -12.20 -1.63 3.73
N GLY A 107 -12.45 -0.79 4.75
CA GLY A 107 -13.53 -1.03 5.70
C GLY A 107 -13.53 -2.48 6.25
N ASP A 108 -14.72 -3.01 6.52
CA ASP A 108 -14.90 -4.37 7.08
C ASP A 108 -15.05 -5.47 6.03
N LEU A 109 -15.48 -5.13 4.81
CA LEU A 109 -15.97 -6.09 3.81
C LEU A 109 -15.29 -6.02 2.46
N ASP A 110 -14.84 -4.84 2.02
CA ASP A 110 -14.49 -4.59 0.64
C ASP A 110 -13.02 -4.87 0.35
N ARG A 111 -12.78 -5.40 -0.86
CA ARG A 111 -11.49 -5.90 -1.30
C ARG A 111 -11.32 -5.66 -2.79
N TRP A 112 -10.23 -5.02 -3.18
CA TRP A 112 -9.87 -4.82 -4.58
C TRP A 112 -8.53 -5.48 -4.92
N ILE A 113 -8.49 -6.10 -6.10
CA ILE A 113 -7.27 -6.58 -6.73
C ILE A 113 -6.58 -5.35 -7.29
N VAL A 114 -5.53 -4.90 -6.61
CA VAL A 114 -4.68 -3.80 -7.07
C VAL A 114 -3.93 -4.26 -8.31
N ALA A 115 -3.24 -5.39 -8.21
CA ALA A 115 -2.43 -5.94 -9.28
C ALA A 115 -2.41 -7.46 -9.24
N THR A 116 -2.19 -8.07 -10.40
CA THR A 116 -1.81 -9.47 -10.56
C THR A 116 -0.43 -9.57 -11.20
N PHE A 117 0.35 -10.59 -10.83
CA PHE A 117 1.71 -10.79 -11.35
C PHE A 117 2.12 -12.27 -11.29
N ASP A 118 2.84 -12.72 -12.30
CA ASP A 118 3.46 -14.05 -12.38
C ASP A 118 5.00 -13.99 -12.37
N ASP A 119 5.56 -12.81 -12.68
CA ASP A 119 6.98 -12.47 -12.63
C ASP A 119 7.65 -12.86 -11.30
N ALA A 120 8.82 -13.49 -11.42
CA ALA A 120 9.55 -14.05 -10.28
C ALA A 120 10.25 -12.99 -9.40
N GLU A 121 10.67 -11.87 -9.97
CA GLU A 121 11.24 -10.74 -9.21
C GLU A 121 10.13 -10.04 -8.42
N VAL A 122 8.97 -9.80 -9.04
CA VAL A 122 7.81 -9.19 -8.37
C VAL A 122 7.27 -10.12 -7.27
N ARG A 123 7.20 -11.44 -7.50
CA ARG A 123 6.87 -12.42 -6.45
C ARG A 123 7.86 -12.39 -5.29
N SER A 124 9.16 -12.28 -5.58
CA SER A 124 10.20 -12.20 -4.54
C SER A 124 10.08 -10.90 -3.73
N ALA A 125 9.78 -9.78 -4.39
CA ALA A 125 9.51 -8.50 -3.74
C ALA A 125 8.24 -8.53 -2.87
N ALA A 126 7.18 -9.22 -3.32
CA ALA A 126 5.94 -9.42 -2.55
C ALA A 126 6.17 -10.27 -1.28
N GLN A 127 6.97 -11.33 -1.37
CA GLN A 127 7.38 -12.14 -0.22
C GLN A 127 8.21 -11.31 0.79
N LEU A 128 9.15 -10.49 0.30
CA LEU A 128 9.95 -9.59 1.13
C LEU A 128 9.10 -8.48 1.77
N TYR A 129 8.07 -8.00 1.07
CA TYR A 129 7.07 -7.06 1.59
C TYR A 129 6.32 -7.66 2.79
N GLU A 130 5.78 -8.88 2.69
CA GLU A 130 5.07 -9.52 3.81
C GLU A 130 6.01 -9.86 4.98
N GLN A 131 7.25 -10.29 4.71
CA GLN A 131 8.26 -10.51 5.77
C GLN A 131 8.57 -9.22 6.55
N ARG A 132 8.79 -8.11 5.86
CA ARG A 132 8.99 -6.80 6.47
C ARG A 132 7.75 -6.32 7.23
N LYS A 133 6.56 -6.60 6.71
CA LYS A 133 5.27 -6.23 7.32
C LYS A 133 5.06 -7.00 8.63
N GLN A 134 5.48 -8.26 8.69
CA GLN A 134 5.51 -9.02 9.94
C GLN A 134 6.54 -8.42 10.93
N ALA A 135 7.77 -8.12 10.47
CA ALA A 135 8.82 -7.54 11.31
C ALA A 135 8.50 -6.14 11.86
N SER A 136 7.62 -5.39 11.19
CA SER A 136 7.10 -4.07 11.60
C SER A 136 5.72 -4.14 12.26
N GLN A 137 5.36 -5.27 12.89
CA GLN A 137 4.11 -5.46 13.63
C GLN A 137 2.82 -5.17 12.84
N GLY A 138 2.82 -5.52 11.55
CA GLY A 138 1.73 -5.28 10.60
C GLY A 138 1.72 -3.88 9.98
N LEU A 139 2.61 -2.97 10.39
CA LEU A 139 2.70 -1.61 9.86
C LEU A 139 3.22 -1.61 8.42
N HIS A 140 2.57 -0.86 7.55
CA HIS A 140 2.94 -0.70 6.15
C HIS A 140 2.32 0.58 5.59
N PHE A 141 2.70 1.01 4.38
CA PHE A 141 2.12 2.21 3.76
C PHE A 141 1.60 1.98 2.34
N LEU A 142 0.66 2.83 1.94
CA LEU A 142 0.27 3.07 0.55
C LEU A 142 0.65 4.51 0.20
N LEU A 143 1.37 4.71 -0.90
CA LEU A 143 1.74 6.01 -1.44
C LEU A 143 1.23 6.13 -2.87
N VAL A 144 0.54 7.23 -3.18
CA VAL A 144 0.16 7.62 -4.55
C VAL A 144 0.92 8.89 -4.91
N GLN A 145 1.68 8.83 -6.00
CA GLN A 145 2.44 9.97 -6.53
C GLN A 145 1.98 10.37 -7.93
N PRO A 146 2.11 11.66 -8.32
CA PRO A 146 1.80 12.13 -9.66
C PRO A 146 2.87 11.67 -10.67
N ASP A 147 2.80 12.16 -11.91
CA ASP A 147 3.93 12.07 -12.83
C ASP A 147 5.07 12.99 -12.39
N ASP A 148 6.20 12.95 -13.10
CA ASP A 148 7.43 13.71 -12.79
C ASP A 148 7.30 15.23 -13.08
N SER A 149 6.12 15.79 -12.79
CA SER A 149 5.71 17.19 -12.97
C SER A 149 6.10 18.11 -11.81
N GLY A 150 6.85 17.60 -10.83
CA GLY A 150 7.34 18.36 -9.67
C GLY A 150 6.37 18.52 -8.50
N MET A 151 5.20 17.86 -8.52
CA MET A 151 4.26 17.83 -7.40
C MET A 151 4.67 16.80 -6.34
N THR A 152 4.74 17.23 -5.07
CA THR A 152 5.24 16.40 -3.95
C THR A 152 4.17 15.49 -3.35
N TYR A 153 3.97 14.31 -3.96
CA TYR A 153 3.01 13.28 -3.57
C TYR A 153 1.53 13.72 -3.64
N THR A 154 0.62 12.75 -3.84
CA THR A 154 -0.82 13.05 -3.94
C THR A 154 -1.62 12.42 -2.80
N GLY A 155 -1.27 11.21 -2.37
CA GLY A 155 -1.88 10.57 -1.22
C GLY A 155 -0.94 9.64 -0.47
N PHE A 156 -1.05 9.60 0.86
CA PHE A 156 -0.31 8.69 1.72
C PHE A 156 -1.23 8.13 2.82
N TRP A 157 -1.20 6.81 3.00
CA TRP A 157 -1.92 6.11 4.06
C TRP A 157 -0.96 5.21 4.84
N LEU A 158 -0.85 5.43 6.15
CA LEU A 158 -0.17 4.54 7.08
C LEU A 158 -1.17 3.50 7.60
N LEU A 159 -0.92 2.23 7.28
CA LEU A 159 -1.85 1.12 7.44
C LEU A 159 -1.28 0.09 8.42
N ARG A 160 -2.16 -0.61 9.15
CA ARG A 160 -1.74 -1.66 10.09
C ARG A 160 -2.62 -2.90 10.03
N ASP A 161 -2.03 -4.01 9.59
CA ASP A 161 -2.66 -5.33 9.59
C ASP A 161 -2.61 -5.94 11.00
N ARG A 162 -3.75 -5.92 11.70
CA ARG A 162 -3.90 -6.46 13.07
C ARG A 162 -4.17 -7.98 13.09
N ASP A 163 -4.47 -8.62 11.95
CA ASP A 163 -4.81 -10.06 11.88
C ASP A 163 -3.56 -10.97 11.86
N GLN A 164 -2.33 -10.42 11.79
CA GLN A 164 -1.05 -11.15 11.75
C GLN A 164 -0.75 -12.03 12.99
N GLY A 165 -1.58 -11.95 14.05
CA GLY A 165 -1.38 -12.66 15.32
C GLY A 165 -2.17 -13.96 15.52
N SER A 166 -3.16 -14.28 14.68
CA SER A 166 -4.00 -15.49 14.87
C SER A 166 -3.42 -16.72 14.17
N LYS A 167 -2.31 -17.24 14.69
CA LYS A 167 -2.12 -18.70 14.73
C LYS A 167 -2.70 -19.20 16.04
N SER A 168 -3.99 -19.54 16.03
CA SER A 168 -4.59 -20.30 17.12
C SER A 168 -3.85 -21.63 17.29
N VAL A 169 -3.69 -22.01 18.56
CA VAL A 169 -3.08 -23.25 19.06
C VAL A 169 -3.78 -24.48 18.51
#